data_AF-A0A2V9WXG5-F1
#
_entry.id   AF-A0A2V9WXG5-F1
#
_cell.length_a   1.000
_cell.length_b   1.000
_cell.length_c   1.000
_cell.angle_alpha   90.00
_cell.angle_beta   90.00
_cell.angle_gamma   90.00
#
_symmetry.space_group_name_H-M   'P 1'
#
loop_
_entity.id
_entity.type
_entity.pdbx_description
1 polymer ?
#
loop_
_entity_poly.entity_id
_entity_poly.type
_entity_poly.pdbx_seq_one_letter_code
_entity_poly.pdbx_strand_id
1 'polypeptide(L)'
;MQTDYVQRFLFEELDIRGRLLCLTGAWQRMLDGRDYPEDIASLLGHTTALNTLLGANQKGAGRVTLQVQGSGPVRLLVADCTA
;
A
#
# COMPACT_ATOMS: atom_id res chain seq x y z
N MET A 1 -3.02 5.81 19.62
CA MET A 1 -1.87 5.04 19.08
C MET A 1 -2.00 5.07 17.56
N GLN A 2 -1.10 5.76 16.85
CA GLN A 2 -0.97 5.62 15.40
C GLN A 2 -0.17 4.34 15.16
N THR A 3 -0.86 3.24 14.88
CA THR A 3 -0.20 1.95 14.68
C THR A 3 -0.35 1.56 13.22
N ASP A 4 0.77 1.61 12.50
CA ASP A 4 0.89 1.04 11.16
C ASP A 4 1.20 -0.46 11.31
N TYR A 5 0.44 -1.35 10.66
CA TYR A 5 0.68 -2.80 10.75
C TYR A 5 0.20 -3.60 9.55
N VAL A 6 0.82 -4.77 9.36
CA VAL A 6 0.37 -5.84 8.46
C VAL A 6 0.17 -7.11 9.27
N GLN A 7 -1.10 -7.49 9.49
CA GLN A 7 -1.47 -8.69 10.22
C GLN A 7 -1.74 -9.83 9.25
N ARG A 8 -1.11 -10.99 9.46
CA ARG A 8 -1.38 -12.21 8.69
C ARG A 8 -2.53 -12.97 9.33
N PHE A 9 -3.36 -13.62 8.51
CA PHE A 9 -4.38 -14.56 8.97
C PHE A 9 -4.45 -15.77 8.05
N LEU A 10 -4.99 -16.87 8.58
CA LEU A 10 -5.19 -18.13 7.88
C LEU A 10 -6.56 -18.69 8.29
N PHE A 11 -7.37 -19.05 7.30
CA PHE A 11 -8.56 -19.87 7.49
C PHE A 11 -8.15 -21.33 7.32
N GLU A 12 -7.87 -22.01 8.44
CA GLU A 12 -7.26 -23.36 8.47
C GLU A 12 -8.06 -24.39 7.67
N GLU A 13 -9.39 -24.37 7.79
CA GLU A 13 -10.28 -25.33 7.12
C GLU A 13 -10.45 -25.07 5.61
N LEU A 14 -10.10 -23.87 5.13
CA LEU A 14 -10.32 -23.45 3.74
C LEU A 14 -9.03 -23.38 2.91
N ASP A 15 -7.87 -23.56 3.52
CA ASP A 15 -6.55 -23.31 2.90
C ASP A 15 -6.43 -21.90 2.28
N ILE A 16 -7.11 -20.92 2.89
CA ILE A 16 -7.09 -19.52 2.45
C ILE A 16 -6.28 -18.71 3.45
N ARG A 17 -5.17 -18.13 2.99
CA ARG A 17 -4.39 -17.14 3.74
C ARG A 17 -4.70 -15.72 3.27
N GLY A 18 -4.62 -14.78 4.19
CA GLY A 18 -4.78 -13.38 3.87
C GLY A 18 -4.00 -12.46 4.80
N ARG A 19 -4.16 -11.16 4.56
CA ARG A 19 -3.48 -10.11 5.30
C ARG A 19 -4.39 -8.92 5.48
N LEU A 20 -4.32 -8.31 6.65
CA LEU A 20 -4.96 -7.04 6.98
C LEU A 20 -3.89 -5.96 7.13
N LEU A 21 -4.03 -4.87 6.39
CA LEU A 21 -3.14 -3.72 6.44
C LEU A 21 -3.86 -2.55 7.11
N CYS A 22 -3.19 -1.87 8.03
CA CYS A 22 -3.59 -0.56 8.53
C CYS A 22 -2.41 0.40 8.39
N LEU A 23 -2.63 1.51 7.67
CA LEU A 23 -1.67 2.60 7.55
C LEU A 23 -2.34 3.87 8.08
N THR A 24 -1.81 4.39 9.17
CA THR A 24 -2.24 5.61 9.84
C THR A 24 -1.13 6.66 9.75
N GLY A 25 -0.09 6.59 10.59
CA GLY A 25 1.00 7.55 10.62
C GLY A 25 1.86 7.55 9.35
N ALA A 26 2.10 6.38 8.75
CA ALA A 26 2.76 6.28 7.45
C ALA A 26 1.95 6.93 6.33
N TRP A 27 0.63 6.74 6.33
CA TRP A 27 -0.27 7.34 5.35
C TRP A 27 -0.28 8.87 5.48
N GLN A 28 -0.41 9.37 6.71
CA GLN A 28 -0.49 10.80 6.99
C GLN A 28 0.80 11.53 6.59
N ARG A 29 1.97 10.94 6.87
CA ARG A 29 3.27 11.45 6.42
C ARG A 29 3.43 11.42 4.90
N MET A 30 2.82 10.45 4.22
CA MET A 30 2.90 10.38 2.76
C MET A 30 2.09 11.47 2.07
N LEU A 31 1.00 11.93 2.70
CA LEU A 31 0.17 13.04 2.22
C LEU A 31 0.67 14.44 2.62
N ASP A 32 1.52 14.53 3.63
CA ASP A 32 1.97 15.81 4.19
C ASP A 32 2.60 16.71 3.12
N GLY A 33 2.15 17.97 3.07
CA GLY A 33 2.61 18.99 2.12
C GLY A 33 2.27 18.76 0.64
N ARG A 34 1.36 17.82 0.31
CA ARG A 34 1.01 17.51 -1.10
C ARG A 34 -0.30 18.11 -1.59
N ASP A 35 -1.21 18.48 -0.68
CA ASP A 35 -2.52 19.09 -0.97
C ASP A 35 -3.28 18.42 -2.13
N TYR A 36 -3.22 17.09 -2.21
CA TYR A 36 -3.92 16.35 -3.26
C TYR A 36 -5.44 16.42 -3.09
N PRO A 37 -6.21 16.55 -4.19
CA PRO A 37 -7.64 16.31 -4.15
C PRO A 37 -7.96 14.92 -3.59
N GLU A 38 -9.09 14.77 -2.92
CA GLU A 38 -9.49 13.54 -2.23
C GLU A 38 -9.42 12.31 -3.14
N ASP A 39 -9.88 12.42 -4.38
CA ASP A 39 -9.83 11.33 -5.37
C ASP A 39 -8.40 10.87 -5.67
N ILE A 40 -7.46 11.81 -5.73
CA ILE A 40 -6.05 11.52 -6.00
C ILE A 40 -5.38 10.91 -4.78
N ALA A 41 -5.70 11.41 -3.59
CA ALA A 41 -5.25 10.83 -2.33
C ALA A 41 -5.79 9.39 -2.19
N SER A 42 -7.07 9.15 -2.46
CA SER A 42 -7.66 7.81 -2.41
C SER A 42 -6.97 6.83 -3.38
N LEU A 43 -6.72 7.26 -4.62
CA LEU A 43 -6.02 6.46 -5.61
C LEU A 43 -4.58 6.12 -5.20
N LEU A 44 -3.85 7.08 -4.62
CA LEU A 44 -2.53 6.86 -4.04
C LEU A 44 -2.59 5.89 -2.84
N GLY A 45 -3.64 5.99 -2.02
CA GLY A 45 -3.91 5.11 -0.89
C GLY A 45 -4.08 3.65 -1.32
N HIS A 46 -4.94 3.39 -2.31
CA HIS A 46 -5.13 2.06 -2.88
C HIS A 46 -3.81 1.49 -3.45
N THR A 47 -3.08 2.31 -4.20
CA THR A 47 -1.79 1.90 -4.81
C THR A 47 -0.77 1.55 -3.72
N THR A 48 -0.68 2.35 -2.66
CA THR A 48 0.24 2.12 -1.55
C THR A 48 -0.14 0.87 -0.77
N ALA A 49 -1.43 0.70 -0.47
CA ALA A 49 -1.92 -0.48 0.23
C ALA A 49 -1.61 -1.78 -0.54
N LEU A 50 -1.87 -1.77 -1.85
CA LEU A 50 -1.55 -2.89 -2.72
C LEU A 50 -0.05 -3.18 -2.75
N ASN A 51 0.79 -2.16 -2.91
CA ASN A 51 2.23 -2.33 -2.94
C ASN A 51 2.79 -2.88 -1.62
N THR A 52 2.31 -2.38 -0.48
CA THR A 52 2.71 -2.89 0.85
C THR A 52 2.32 -4.37 1.03
N LEU A 53 1.12 -4.75 0.58
CA LEU A 53 0.67 -6.15 0.63
C LEU A 53 1.50 -7.06 -0.29
N LEU A 54 1.89 -6.58 -1.47
CA LEU A 54 2.79 -7.31 -2.38
C LEU A 54 4.18 -7.47 -1.77
N GLY A 55 4.75 -6.39 -1.23
CA GLY A 55 6.06 -6.40 -0.56
C GLY A 55 6.12 -7.34 0.62
N ALA A 56 5.07 -7.37 1.46
CA ALA A 56 5.02 -8.21 2.64
C ALA A 56 5.01 -9.73 2.33
N ASN A 57 4.78 -10.13 1.08
CA ASN A 57 4.85 -11.52 0.60
C ASN A 57 6.24 -11.97 0.14
N GLN A 58 7.21 -11.06 -0.01
CA GLN A 58 8.56 -11.43 -0.41
C GLN A 58 9.34 -12.11 0.72
N LYS A 59 10.20 -13.06 0.34
CA LYS A 59 11.17 -13.70 1.24
C LYS A 59 12.53 -13.03 1.03
N GLY A 60 12.95 -12.18 1.96
CA GLY A 60 14.25 -11.47 1.91
C GLY A 60 14.11 -9.95 1.80
N ALA A 61 15.25 -9.24 1.82
CA ALA A 61 15.32 -7.78 1.75
C ALA A 61 15.18 -7.27 0.30
N GLY A 62 13.98 -7.44 -0.27
CA GLY A 62 13.63 -6.96 -1.61
C GLY A 62 12.90 -5.62 -1.56
N ARG A 63 12.96 -4.86 -2.68
CA ARG A 63 12.10 -3.71 -2.92
C ARG A 63 11.05 -4.06 -3.98
N VAL A 64 9.79 -3.68 -3.73
CA VAL A 64 8.71 -3.72 -4.73
C VAL A 64 8.35 -2.29 -5.11
N THR A 65 8.39 -2.04 -6.42
CA THR A 65 7.87 -0.82 -7.04
C THR A 65 6.59 -1.16 -7.77
N LEU A 66 5.49 -0.54 -7.38
CA LEU A 66 4.24 -0.59 -8.14
C LEU A 66 4.12 0.71 -8.93
N GLN A 67 4.02 0.57 -10.25
CA GLN A 67 3.86 1.69 -11.17
C GLN A 67 2.59 1.50 -12.01
N VAL A 68 1.73 2.52 -12.01
CA VAL A 68 0.52 2.58 -12.83
C VAL A 68 0.64 3.78 -13.78
N GLN A 69 0.41 3.54 -15.07
CA GLN A 69 0.44 4.57 -16.11
C GLN A 69 -0.93 4.66 -16.78
N GLY A 70 -1.33 5.88 -17.12
CA GLY A 70 -2.62 6.14 -17.76
C GLY A 70 -2.61 7.40 -18.61
N SER A 71 -3.66 7.56 -19.41
CA SER A 71 -3.88 8.72 -20.28
C SER A 71 -4.78 9.79 -19.64
N GLY A 72 -5.17 9.62 -18.37
CA GLY A 72 -6.05 10.52 -17.64
C GLY A 72 -5.33 11.67 -16.92
N PRO A 73 -6.06 12.38 -16.03
CA PRO A 73 -5.52 13.50 -15.23
C PRO A 73 -4.30 13.11 -14.38
N VAL A 74 -4.25 11.85 -13.94
CA VAL A 74 -3.06 11.25 -13.34
C VAL A 74 -2.39 10.36 -14.38
N ARG A 75 -1.24 10.81 -14.86
CA ARG A 75 -0.46 10.08 -15.89
C ARG A 75 0.39 8.96 -15.32
N LEU A 76 0.82 9.11 -14.06
CA LEU A 76 1.75 8.21 -13.41
C LEU A 76 1.47 8.17 -11.90
N LEU A 77 1.35 6.96 -11.36
CA LEU A 77 1.36 6.68 -9.93
C LEU A 77 2.48 5.70 -9.64
N VAL A 78 3.25 6.00 -8.60
CA VAL A 78 4.35 5.14 -8.15
C VAL A 78 4.25 4.98 -6.65
N ALA A 79 4.33 3.75 -6.19
CA ALA A 79 4.53 3.42 -4.78
C ALA A 79 5.73 2.47 -4.67
N ASP A 80 6.57 2.69 -3.66
CA ASP A 80 7.73 1.87 -3.34
C ASP A 80 7.59 1.30 -1.94
N CYS A 81 7.88 0.01 -1.77
CA CYS A 81 7.85 -0.68 -0.49
C CYS A 81 9.06 -1.60 -0.39
N THR A 82 9.74 -1.56 0.75
CA THR A 82 10.77 -2.55 1.10
C THR A 82 10.14 -3.64 1.98
N ALA A 83 10.62 -4.88 1.83
CA ALA A 83 10.14 -6.05 2.56
C ALA A 83 10.82 -6.20 3.93
#